data_AF-A0A554WVY9-F1
#
_entry.id   AF-A0A554WVY9-F1
#
_cell.length_a   1.000
_cell.length_b   1.000
_cell.length_c   1.000
_cell.angle_alpha   90.00
_cell.angle_beta   90.00
_cell.angle_gamma   90.00
#
_symmetry.space_group_name_H-M   'P 1'
#
loop_
_entity.id
_entity.type
_entity.pdbx_description
1 polymer ?
#
loop_
_entity_poly.entity_id
_entity_poly.type
_entity_poly.pdbx_seq_one_letter_code
_entity_poly.pdbx_strand_id
1 'polypeptide(L)'
;MKAPTHACKGTVVALLLALSAAGMPALAQGSKIWRCGNEYTNNPGPDPLGRGCREVQGGNLTIVEGTRVSPPPAATPPTGNGGAAATPAARNGAERVGAGEQRQRDAEARRILEQELQRAQQRLEQARADYADGKPPRLANERTDGPRYQARVDELRARVERAEADVAALQRELARLPPAEGR
;
A
#
# COMPACT_ATOMS: atom_id res chain seq x y z
N MET A 1 -86.02 -23.20 -9.04
CA MET A 1 -86.13 -22.82 -7.62
C MET A 1 -84.72 -22.49 -7.11
N LYS A 2 -84.57 -21.31 -6.50
CA LYS A 2 -83.51 -20.77 -5.60
C LYS A 2 -82.02 -21.17 -5.76
N ALA A 3 -81.15 -20.15 -5.76
CA ALA A 3 -79.68 -20.08 -5.85
C ALA A 3 -78.95 -20.44 -4.51
N PRO A 4 -77.67 -20.09 -4.17
CA PRO A 4 -76.58 -19.42 -4.93
C PRO A 4 -75.08 -19.86 -4.64
N THR A 5 -74.18 -19.40 -5.54
CA THR A 5 -72.82 -18.82 -5.35
C THR A 5 -71.70 -19.50 -4.54
N HIS A 6 -70.51 -19.61 -5.15
CA HIS A 6 -69.27 -18.98 -4.63
C HIS A 6 -68.42 -18.40 -5.76
N ALA A 7 -67.93 -17.18 -5.52
CA ALA A 7 -67.30 -16.27 -6.47
C ALA A 7 -65.80 -16.54 -6.66
N CYS A 8 -65.33 -16.51 -7.90
CA CYS A 8 -63.91 -16.30 -8.21
C CYS A 8 -63.80 -15.02 -9.03
N LYS A 9 -63.32 -13.94 -8.39
CA LYS A 9 -63.06 -12.65 -9.03
C LYS A 9 -61.83 -12.77 -9.92
N GLY A 10 -62.03 -12.62 -11.23
CA GLY A 10 -60.95 -12.33 -12.16
C GLY A 10 -60.52 -10.86 -12.09
N THR A 11 -59.41 -10.55 -12.76
CA THR A 11 -59.14 -9.41 -13.70
C THR A 11 -57.60 -9.25 -13.73
N VAL A 12 -56.88 -9.84 -14.69
CA VAL A 12 -56.49 -9.30 -16.02
C VAL A 12 -55.63 -8.02 -15.92
N VAL A 13 -54.41 -8.08 -16.46
CA VAL A 13 -53.86 -7.25 -17.57
C VAL A 13 -52.33 -7.25 -17.45
N ALA A 14 -51.69 -7.77 -18.51
CA ALA A 14 -50.26 -7.70 -18.76
C ALA A 14 -49.83 -6.28 -19.17
N LEU A 15 -48.65 -5.85 -18.74
CA LEU A 15 -47.90 -4.78 -19.40
C LEU A 15 -46.40 -5.11 -19.41
N LEU A 16 -45.86 -5.14 -20.63
CA LEU A 16 -44.47 -5.34 -21.00
C LEU A 16 -43.52 -4.40 -20.24
N LEU A 17 -42.33 -4.87 -19.84
CA LEU A 17 -41.10 -4.08 -20.00
C LEU A 17 -39.85 -4.99 -19.98
N ALA A 18 -39.14 -4.96 -21.11
CA ALA A 18 -37.87 -5.62 -21.33
C ALA A 18 -36.81 -5.12 -20.34
N LEU A 19 -36.20 -6.04 -19.58
CA LEU A 19 -35.05 -5.75 -18.73
C LEU A 19 -33.77 -6.19 -19.44
N SER A 20 -33.40 -5.43 -20.47
CA SER A 20 -32.06 -5.45 -21.05
C SER A 20 -31.07 -4.86 -20.04
N ALA A 21 -30.42 -5.74 -19.28
CA ALA A 21 -29.28 -5.41 -18.43
C ALA A 21 -28.06 -5.08 -19.30
N ALA A 22 -28.01 -3.86 -19.82
CA ALA A 22 -26.79 -3.27 -20.36
C ALA A 22 -25.92 -2.85 -19.18
N GLY A 23 -24.80 -3.55 -18.98
CA GLY A 23 -23.74 -3.13 -18.07
C GLY A 23 -23.22 -1.75 -18.49
N MET A 24 -23.33 -0.78 -17.60
CA MET A 24 -22.69 0.53 -17.77
C MET A 24 -21.18 0.35 -17.58
N PRO A 25 -20.33 0.65 -18.58
CA PRO A 25 -18.90 0.78 -18.33
C PRO A 25 -18.71 2.06 -17.49
N ALA A 26 -18.23 1.89 -16.26
CA ALA A 26 -17.71 3.01 -15.47
C ALA A 26 -16.49 3.56 -16.21
N LEU A 27 -16.69 4.63 -16.99
CA LEU A 27 -15.60 5.40 -17.55
C LEU A 27 -14.84 6.02 -16.36
N ALA A 28 -13.64 5.49 -16.09
CA ALA A 28 -12.67 6.13 -15.22
C ALA A 28 -12.25 7.47 -15.86
N GLN A 29 -13.04 8.51 -15.61
CA GLN A 29 -12.67 9.89 -15.94
C GLN A 29 -11.57 10.30 -14.97
N GLY A 30 -10.46 10.86 -15.49
CA GLY A 30 -9.37 11.37 -14.67
C GLY A 30 -9.91 12.19 -13.51
N SER A 31 -9.46 11.90 -12.28
CA SER A 31 -9.98 12.54 -11.08
C SER A 31 -9.81 14.05 -11.18
N LYS A 32 -10.91 14.77 -11.38
CA LYS A 32 -10.93 16.23 -11.43
C LYS A 32 -10.42 16.76 -10.10
N ILE A 33 -9.35 17.53 -10.14
CA ILE A 33 -8.78 18.18 -8.96
C ILE A 33 -9.44 19.55 -8.82
N TRP A 34 -9.88 19.86 -7.61
CA TRP A 34 -10.53 21.13 -7.28
C TRP A 34 -9.65 21.90 -6.31
N ARG A 35 -9.56 23.21 -6.52
CA ARG A 35 -8.92 24.14 -5.59
C ARG A 35 -9.97 25.00 -4.92
N CYS A 36 -10.21 24.75 -3.63
CA CYS A 36 -11.13 25.50 -2.78
C CYS A 36 -10.29 26.48 -1.94
N GLY A 37 -9.94 27.65 -2.50
CA GLY A 37 -9.02 28.60 -1.86
C GLY A 37 -7.58 28.07 -1.78
N ASN A 38 -7.18 27.50 -0.63
CA ASN A 38 -5.85 26.93 -0.38
C ASN A 38 -5.82 25.40 -0.34
N GLU A 39 -6.98 24.74 -0.37
CA GLU A 39 -7.09 23.28 -0.32
C GLU A 39 -7.22 22.69 -1.73
N TYR A 40 -6.44 21.65 -2.01
CA TYR A 40 -6.58 20.82 -3.21
C TYR A 40 -7.28 19.51 -2.84
N THR A 41 -8.39 19.21 -3.50
CA THR A 41 -9.19 18.02 -3.20
C THR A 41 -9.65 17.32 -4.47
N ASN A 42 -9.73 15.99 -4.39
CA ASN A 42 -10.34 15.15 -5.42
C ASN A 42 -11.85 15.00 -5.23
N ASN A 43 -12.39 15.44 -4.08
CA ASN A 43 -13.81 15.34 -3.76
C ASN A 43 -14.30 16.63 -3.08
N PRO A 44 -14.72 17.65 -3.84
CA PRO A 44 -15.15 18.94 -3.29
C PRO A 44 -16.54 18.89 -2.62
N GLY A 45 -17.22 17.74 -2.64
CA GLY A 45 -18.59 17.58 -2.15
C GLY A 45 -19.64 17.94 -3.21
N PRO A 46 -20.93 18.01 -2.82
CA PRO A 46 -22.06 18.15 -3.76
C PRO A 46 -22.18 19.53 -4.42
N ASP A 47 -21.62 20.59 -3.82
CA ASP A 47 -21.61 21.95 -4.40
C ASP A 47 -20.19 22.57 -4.36
N PRO A 48 -19.34 22.26 -5.36
CA PRO A 48 -18.00 22.84 -5.44
C PRO A 48 -18.02 24.35 -5.71
N LEU A 49 -18.93 24.83 -6.55
CA LEU A 49 -18.96 26.23 -6.98
C LEU A 49 -19.41 27.16 -5.85
N GLY A 50 -20.42 26.76 -5.06
CA GLY A 50 -20.86 27.50 -3.88
C GLY A 50 -19.82 27.56 -2.76
N ARG A 51 -18.90 26.59 -2.72
CA ARG A 51 -17.74 26.60 -1.81
C ARG A 51 -16.53 27.38 -2.36
N GLY A 52 -16.67 28.02 -3.52
CA GLY A 52 -15.57 28.74 -4.16
C GLY A 52 -14.48 27.83 -4.72
N CYS A 53 -14.78 26.55 -4.95
CA CYS A 53 -13.86 25.61 -5.56
C CYS A 53 -13.80 25.82 -7.08
N ARG A 54 -12.58 25.94 -7.61
CA ARG A 54 -12.34 25.98 -9.07
C ARG A 54 -11.70 24.68 -9.52
N GLU A 55 -12.19 24.12 -10.62
CA GLU A 55 -11.56 22.96 -11.27
C GLU A 55 -10.18 23.38 -11.78
N VAL A 56 -9.13 22.73 -11.30
CA VAL A 56 -7.76 22.95 -11.74
C VAL A 56 -7.48 21.96 -12.85
N GLN A 57 -7.75 22.36 -14.09
CA GLN A 57 -7.35 21.62 -15.28
C GLN A 57 -5.98 22.12 -15.75
N GLY A 58 -4.97 21.24 -15.72
CA GLY A 58 -3.74 21.42 -16.51
C GLY A 58 -2.62 22.30 -15.94
N GLY A 59 -2.55 22.55 -14.63
CA GLY A 59 -1.26 22.91 -14.00
C GLY A 59 -0.44 21.64 -13.79
N ASN A 60 0.87 21.64 -14.05
CA ASN A 60 1.78 20.49 -13.90
C ASN A 60 1.71 19.84 -12.51
N LEU A 61 0.68 19.03 -12.27
CA LEU A 61 0.45 18.26 -11.06
C LEU A 61 0.83 16.83 -11.40
N THR A 62 1.98 16.39 -10.90
CA THR A 62 2.40 15.00 -11.02
C THR A 62 1.53 14.18 -10.09
N ILE A 63 0.50 13.53 -10.66
CA ILE A 63 -0.29 12.55 -9.93
C ILE A 63 0.61 11.32 -9.75
N VAL A 64 1.24 11.18 -8.58
CA VAL A 64 1.86 9.92 -8.18
C VAL A 64 0.71 8.98 -7.84
N GLU A 65 0.35 8.15 -8.81
CA GLU A 65 -0.60 7.07 -8.56
C GLU A 65 -0.06 6.20 -7.42
N GLY A 66 -0.80 6.16 -6.30
CA GLY A 66 -0.41 5.35 -5.14
C GLY A 66 -0.15 3.91 -5.57
N THR A 67 0.84 3.26 -4.96
CA THR A 67 1.24 1.88 -5.22
C THR A 67 0.04 0.93 -5.07
N ARG A 68 -0.68 0.68 -6.15
CA ARG A 68 -1.69 -0.37 -6.20
C ARG A 68 -0.95 -1.69 -6.16
N VAL A 69 -0.94 -2.34 -5.00
CA VAL A 69 -0.47 -3.71 -4.87
C VAL A 69 -1.43 -4.57 -5.71
N SER A 70 -0.98 -5.04 -6.87
CA SER A 70 -1.79 -5.94 -7.69
C SER A 70 -2.10 -7.19 -6.86
N PRO A 71 -3.37 -7.59 -6.71
CA PRO A 71 -3.69 -8.87 -6.10
C PRO A 71 -3.09 -10.01 -6.93
N PRO A 72 -2.71 -11.15 -6.32
CA PRO A 72 -2.13 -12.27 -7.04
C PRO A 72 -3.11 -12.77 -8.11
N PRO A 73 -2.64 -13.08 -9.33
CA PRO A 73 -3.52 -13.59 -10.38
C PRO A 73 -4.03 -14.97 -9.97
N ALA A 74 -5.35 -15.09 -9.80
CA ALA A 74 -6.01 -16.39 -9.78
C ALA A 74 -5.79 -17.04 -11.17
N ALA A 75 -5.20 -18.22 -11.17
CA ALA A 75 -4.91 -18.97 -12.37
C ALA A 75 -6.21 -19.40 -13.08
N THR A 76 -6.46 -18.84 -14.26
CA THR A 76 -7.39 -19.42 -15.25
C THR A 76 -6.66 -19.54 -16.59
N PRO A 77 -6.84 -20.65 -17.33
CA PRO A 77 -6.12 -20.90 -18.58
C PRO A 77 -6.66 -20.03 -19.73
N PRO A 78 -5.82 -19.62 -20.70
CA PRO A 78 -6.24 -18.76 -21.78
C PRO A 78 -6.95 -19.57 -22.87
N THR A 79 -8.22 -19.25 -23.13
CA THR A 79 -8.84 -19.48 -24.44
C THR A 79 -9.00 -18.13 -25.12
N GLY A 80 -8.43 -18.01 -26.32
CA GLY A 80 -8.38 -16.77 -27.08
C GLY A 80 -9.75 -16.33 -27.59
N ASN A 81 -9.99 -15.02 -27.59
CA ASN A 81 -10.23 -14.22 -28.79
C ASN A 81 -10.59 -12.78 -28.42
N GLY A 82 -9.86 -11.83 -29.03
CA GLY A 82 -10.35 -10.50 -29.44
C GLY A 82 -10.99 -9.62 -28.38
N GLY A 83 -10.19 -8.79 -27.72
CA GLY A 83 -10.67 -7.62 -26.99
C GLY A 83 -9.49 -6.69 -26.73
N ALA A 84 -9.57 -5.47 -27.26
CA ALA A 84 -8.50 -4.48 -27.28
C ALA A 84 -7.78 -4.37 -25.93
N ALA A 85 -6.57 -4.92 -25.86
CA ALA A 85 -5.62 -4.60 -24.82
C ALA A 85 -5.37 -3.10 -24.92
N ALA A 86 -5.78 -2.35 -23.89
CA ALA A 86 -5.24 -1.02 -23.67
C ALA A 86 -3.73 -1.18 -23.58
N THR A 87 -3.04 -0.87 -24.68
CA THR A 87 -1.60 -0.80 -24.76
C THR A 87 -1.16 0.04 -23.57
N PRO A 88 -0.28 -0.45 -22.67
CA PRO A 88 0.32 0.44 -21.70
C PRO A 88 0.95 1.55 -22.52
N ALA A 89 0.47 2.79 -22.33
CA ALA A 89 0.97 3.95 -23.04
C ALA A 89 2.49 3.83 -23.08
N ALA A 90 3.03 3.72 -24.29
CA ALA A 90 4.44 3.48 -24.49
C ALA A 90 5.18 4.56 -23.70
N ARG A 91 5.72 4.20 -22.54
CA ARG A 91 6.64 5.06 -21.80
C ARG A 91 7.74 5.34 -22.80
N ASN A 92 7.79 6.57 -23.28
CA ASN A 92 8.74 7.00 -24.28
C ASN A 92 10.11 6.43 -23.89
N GLY A 93 10.75 5.69 -24.79
CA GLY A 93 12.04 5.03 -24.52
C GLY A 93 13.16 5.98 -24.10
N ALA A 94 12.89 7.29 -24.12
CA ALA A 94 13.75 8.38 -23.66
C ALA A 94 13.91 8.48 -22.13
N GLU A 95 13.13 7.73 -21.34
CA GLU A 95 13.20 7.77 -19.86
C GLU A 95 13.42 6.38 -19.25
N ARG A 96 14.05 5.47 -20.00
CA ARG A 96 14.61 4.24 -19.43
C ARG A 96 16.04 4.54 -18.99
N VAL A 97 16.29 4.42 -17.69
CA VAL A 97 17.63 4.34 -17.13
C VAL A 97 18.39 3.24 -17.89
N GLY A 98 19.58 3.56 -18.40
CA GLY A 98 20.37 2.60 -19.16
C GLY A 98 20.77 1.41 -18.28
N ALA A 99 20.90 0.21 -18.84
CA ALA A 99 21.22 -1.00 -18.06
C ALA A 99 22.53 -0.86 -17.25
N GLY A 100 23.52 -0.12 -17.75
CA GLY A 100 24.74 0.19 -17.01
C GLY A 100 24.51 1.11 -15.80
N GLU A 101 23.68 2.14 -15.96
CA GLU A 101 23.32 3.07 -14.88
C GLU A 101 22.44 2.38 -13.83
N GLN A 102 21.53 1.50 -14.25
CA GLN A 102 20.72 0.68 -13.33
C GLN A 102 21.62 -0.20 -12.45
N ARG A 103 22.59 -0.90 -13.05
CA ARG A 103 23.56 -1.71 -12.29
C ARG A 103 24.39 -0.88 -11.30
N GLN A 104 24.79 0.33 -11.67
CA GLN A 104 25.52 1.22 -10.77
C GLN A 104 24.65 1.65 -9.58
N ARG A 105 23.38 2.00 -9.83
CA ARG A 105 22.41 2.35 -8.78
C ARG A 105 22.15 1.17 -7.84
N ASP A 106 21.99 -0.04 -8.38
CA ASP A 106 21.76 -1.24 -7.58
C ASP A 106 23.00 -1.59 -6.72
N ALA A 107 24.21 -1.43 -7.27
CA ALA A 107 25.46 -1.62 -6.53
C ALA A 107 25.63 -0.58 -5.42
N GLU A 108 25.27 0.68 -5.67
CA GLU A 108 25.30 1.72 -4.65
C GLU A 108 24.23 1.50 -3.56
N ALA A 109 23.01 1.13 -3.93
CA ALA A 109 21.95 0.78 -3.00
C ALA A 109 22.36 -0.39 -2.08
N ARG A 110 22.97 -1.43 -2.65
CA ARG A 110 23.53 -2.56 -1.89
C ARG A 110 24.60 -2.08 -0.90
N ARG A 111 25.56 -1.27 -1.35
CA ARG A 111 26.62 -0.72 -0.50
C ARG A 111 26.06 0.09 0.68
N ILE A 112 25.03 0.91 0.44
CA ILE A 112 24.38 1.70 1.49
C ILE A 112 23.69 0.78 2.50
N LEU A 113 22.91 -0.20 2.04
CA LEU A 113 22.24 -1.15 2.92
C LEU A 113 23.22 -2.01 3.73
N GLU A 114 24.36 -2.40 3.16
CA GLU A 114 25.43 -3.12 3.87
C GLU A 114 26.04 -2.26 5.00
N GLN A 115 26.28 -0.97 4.75
CA GLN A 115 26.75 -0.04 5.78
C GLN A 115 25.71 0.16 6.90
N GLU A 116 24.43 0.29 6.53
CA GLU A 116 23.34 0.39 7.50
C GLU A 116 23.18 -0.90 8.30
N LEU A 117 23.35 -2.06 7.66
CA LEU A 117 23.36 -3.36 8.35
C LEU A 117 24.48 -3.42 9.37
N GLN A 118 25.70 -3.00 9.02
CA GLN A 118 26.82 -2.97 9.95
C GLN A 118 26.53 -2.05 11.15
N ARG A 119 25.97 -0.86 10.92
CA ARG A 119 25.56 0.05 12.00
C ARG A 119 24.45 -0.56 12.86
N ALA A 120 23.49 -1.26 12.26
CA ALA A 120 22.41 -1.93 12.99
C ALA A 120 22.94 -3.09 13.85
N GLN A 121 23.90 -3.86 13.35
CA GLN A 121 24.59 -4.91 14.10
C GLN A 121 25.34 -4.34 15.31
N GLN A 122 26.06 -3.23 15.15
CA GLN A 122 26.72 -2.55 16.28
C GLN A 122 25.71 -2.06 17.33
N ARG A 123 24.56 -1.52 16.91
CA ARG A 123 23.48 -1.14 17.84
C ARG A 123 22.91 -2.35 18.59
N LEU A 124 22.75 -3.49 17.90
CA LEU A 124 22.30 -4.73 18.51
C LEU A 124 23.32 -5.27 19.54
N GLU A 125 24.61 -5.25 19.19
CA GLU A 125 25.69 -5.64 20.12
C GLU A 125 25.68 -4.76 21.37
N GLN A 126 25.58 -3.43 21.21
CA GLN A 126 25.46 -2.51 22.34
C GLN A 126 24.20 -2.78 23.17
N ALA A 127 23.05 -3.01 22.54
CA ALA A 127 21.81 -3.30 23.25
C ALA A 127 21.90 -4.62 24.04
N ARG A 128 22.54 -5.65 23.48
CA ARG A 128 22.79 -6.93 24.16
C ARG A 128 23.79 -6.77 25.31
N ALA A 129 24.83 -5.98 25.14
CA ALA A 129 25.79 -5.66 26.20
C ALA A 129 25.10 -4.92 27.36
N ASP A 130 24.24 -3.94 27.06
CA ASP A 130 23.44 -3.24 28.08
C ASP A 130 22.49 -4.18 28.81
N TYR A 131 21.87 -5.13 28.09
CA TYR A 131 20.95 -6.12 28.65
C TYR A 131 21.65 -7.17 29.51
N ALA A 132 22.91 -7.50 29.21
CA ALA A 132 23.77 -8.43 29.93
C ALA A 132 23.05 -9.74 30.30
N ASP A 133 22.50 -10.43 29.31
CA ASP A 133 21.76 -11.69 29.45
C ASP A 133 20.60 -11.63 30.47
N GLY A 134 19.93 -10.47 30.56
CA GLY A 134 18.82 -10.23 31.48
C GLY A 134 19.24 -9.89 32.90
N LYS A 135 20.54 -9.71 33.14
CA LYS A 135 21.11 -9.32 34.44
C LYS A 135 21.95 -8.05 34.28
N PRO A 136 21.35 -6.92 33.84
CA PRO A 136 22.08 -5.69 33.69
C PRO A 136 22.65 -5.22 35.04
N PRO A 137 23.84 -4.57 35.04
CA PRO A 137 24.45 -4.05 36.24
C PRO A 137 23.52 -3.07 36.92
N ARG A 138 23.57 -3.04 38.25
CA ARG A 138 22.62 -2.29 39.07
C ARG A 138 23.06 -0.84 39.18
N LEU A 139 22.09 0.05 39.08
CA LEU A 139 22.31 1.46 39.40
C LEU A 139 22.32 1.65 40.93
N ALA A 140 23.08 2.63 41.41
CA ALA A 140 23.28 2.87 42.85
C ALA A 140 21.96 3.19 43.61
N ASN A 141 20.93 3.63 42.91
CA ASN A 141 19.62 4.01 43.43
C ASN A 141 18.53 2.91 43.29
N GLU A 142 18.86 1.74 42.75
CA GLU A 142 17.91 0.64 42.53
C GLU A 142 18.06 -0.45 43.62
N ARG A 143 16.98 -1.17 43.97
CA ARG A 143 17.01 -2.47 44.72
C ARG A 143 16.85 -3.65 43.74
N THR A 144 17.44 -4.82 44.01
CA THR A 144 17.54 -5.95 43.04
C THR A 144 16.17 -6.50 42.71
N ASP A 145 15.38 -6.71 43.74
CA ASP A 145 14.04 -7.28 43.64
C ASP A 145 12.99 -6.17 43.62
N GLY A 146 13.38 -4.96 43.22
CA GLY A 146 12.51 -3.80 43.17
C GLY A 146 11.79 -3.67 41.82
N PRO A 147 10.57 -3.14 41.79
CA PRO A 147 9.81 -2.96 40.54
C PRO A 147 10.54 -2.07 39.51
N ARG A 148 11.36 -1.12 39.96
CA ARG A 148 12.18 -0.27 39.06
C ARG A 148 13.24 -1.06 38.30
N TYR A 149 13.88 -2.02 38.96
CA TYR A 149 14.90 -2.84 38.29
C TYR A 149 14.26 -3.71 37.21
N GLN A 150 13.15 -4.38 37.53
CA GLN A 150 12.41 -5.21 36.57
C GLN A 150 11.93 -4.39 35.36
N ALA A 151 11.35 -3.21 35.60
CA ALA A 151 10.93 -2.32 34.51
C ALA A 151 12.10 -1.93 33.57
N ARG A 152 13.30 -1.70 34.13
CA ARG A 152 14.50 -1.43 33.33
C ARG A 152 14.99 -2.66 32.56
N VAL A 153 14.96 -3.85 33.17
CA VAL A 153 15.28 -5.10 32.46
C VAL A 153 14.33 -5.29 31.27
N ASP A 154 13.04 -5.04 31.46
CA ASP A 154 12.03 -5.13 30.40
C ASP A 154 12.26 -4.07 29.29
N GLU A 155 12.62 -2.85 29.67
CA GLU A 155 12.99 -1.80 28.70
C GLU A 155 14.22 -2.19 27.87
N LEU A 156 15.27 -2.70 28.52
CA LEU A 156 16.48 -3.16 27.85
C LEU A 156 16.20 -4.35 26.93
N ARG A 157 15.36 -5.29 27.37
CA ARG A 157 14.88 -6.38 26.53
C ARG A 157 14.15 -5.86 25.29
N ALA A 158 13.21 -4.93 25.46
CA ALA A 158 12.48 -4.33 24.35
C ALA A 158 13.40 -3.52 23.40
N ARG A 159 14.52 -2.97 23.90
CA ARG A 159 15.57 -2.37 23.04
C ARG A 159 16.28 -3.42 22.19
N VAL A 160 16.63 -4.57 22.79
CA VAL A 160 17.24 -5.70 22.06
C VAL A 160 16.29 -6.20 20.97
N GLU A 161 15.03 -6.48 21.31
CA GLU A 161 14.04 -7.00 20.36
C GLU A 161 13.83 -6.06 19.17
N ARG A 162 13.81 -4.74 19.39
CA ARG A 162 13.75 -3.75 18.31
C ARG A 162 15.00 -3.75 17.43
N ALA A 163 16.19 -3.82 18.04
CA ALA A 163 17.45 -3.86 17.29
C ALA A 163 17.58 -5.15 16.45
N GLU A 164 17.09 -6.29 16.97
CA GLU A 164 17.02 -7.55 16.21
C GLU A 164 16.06 -7.44 15.02
N ALA A 165 14.91 -6.81 15.22
CA ALA A 165 13.95 -6.55 14.14
C ALA A 165 14.54 -5.66 13.03
N ASP A 166 15.30 -4.63 13.39
CA ASP A 166 16.00 -3.74 12.43
C ASP A 166 17.01 -4.52 11.58
N VAL A 167 17.85 -5.34 12.22
CA VAL A 167 18.83 -6.19 11.53
C VAL A 167 18.12 -7.14 10.57
N ALA A 168 17.06 -7.81 11.03
CA ALA A 168 16.28 -8.72 10.21
C ALA A 168 15.59 -8.00 9.03
N ALA A 169 15.12 -6.77 9.24
CA ALA A 169 14.53 -5.95 8.17
C ALA A 169 15.56 -5.59 7.09
N LEU A 170 16.73 -5.09 7.48
CA LEU A 170 17.80 -4.75 6.54
C LEU A 170 18.30 -5.98 5.77
N GLN A 171 18.41 -7.13 6.43
CA GLN A 171 18.76 -8.39 5.76
C GLN A 171 17.72 -8.80 4.70
N ARG A 172 16.42 -8.61 4.98
CA ARG A 172 15.37 -8.87 3.98
C ARG A 172 15.45 -7.90 2.80
N GLU A 173 15.74 -6.62 3.03
CA GLU A 173 15.91 -5.66 1.94
C GLU A 173 17.14 -5.98 1.09
N LEU A 174 18.26 -6.40 1.70
CA LEU A 174 19.42 -6.89 0.95
C LEU A 174 19.12 -8.14 0.12
N ALA A 175 18.30 -9.06 0.66
CA ALA A 175 17.89 -10.27 -0.06
C ALA A 175 16.93 -9.99 -1.22
N ARG A 176 16.25 -8.83 -1.23
CA ARG A 176 15.39 -8.39 -2.34
C ARG A 176 16.17 -7.79 -3.50
N LEU A 177 17.35 -7.23 -3.24
CA LEU A 177 18.20 -6.72 -4.30
C LEU A 177 18.67 -7.88 -5.18
N PRO A 178 18.78 -7.67 -6.51
CA PRO A 178 19.30 -8.70 -7.40
C PRO A 178 20.68 -9.16 -6.90
N PRO A 179 21.00 -10.47 -7.00
CA PRO A 179 22.34 -10.93 -6.72
C PRO A 179 23.31 -10.11 -7.57
N ALA A 180 24.49 -9.80 -7.03
CA ALA A 180 25.54 -9.20 -7.82
C ALA A 180 25.85 -10.18 -8.96
N GLU A 181 25.26 -9.96 -10.14
CA GLU A 181 25.42 -10.86 -11.28
C GLU A 181 26.92 -11.03 -11.52
N GLY A 182 27.33 -12.29 -11.48
CA GLY A 182 28.72 -12.71 -11.45
C GLY A 182 29.51 -12.09 -12.59
N ARG A 183 30.69 -11.60 -12.22
CA ARG A 183 31.78 -11.27 -13.11
C ARG A 183 32.28 -12.53 -13.84
#